data_AF-A0A7V9H0D1-F1
#
_entry.id   AF-A0A7V9H0D1-F1
#
_cell.length_a   1.000
_cell.length_b   1.000
_cell.length_c   1.000
_cell.angle_alpha   90.00
_cell.angle_beta   90.00
_cell.angle_gamma   90.00
#
_symmetry.space_group_name_H-M   'P 1'
#
loop_
_entity.id
_entity.type
_entity.pdbx_description
1 polymer ?
#
loop_
_entity_poly.entity_id
_entity_poly.type
_entity_poly.pdbx_seq_one_letter_code
_entity_poly.pdbx_strand_id
1 'polypeptide(L)' 'MSPDVDVPLLSDGVVTLRERRLDDVDEVTRMCRDPESQRWTTVPVPYTPPDAERFIAEISPAGWREQTSHGWAI' A
#
# COMPACT_ATOMS: atom_id res chain seq x y z
N MET A 1 -17.30 -12.04 8.90
CA MET A 1 -15.95 -11.48 9.08
C MET A 1 -15.10 -12.06 7.97
N SER A 2 -14.53 -11.24 7.10
CA SER A 2 -13.53 -11.73 6.15
C SER A 2 -12.35 -12.30 6.94
N PRO A 3 -11.72 -13.41 6.51
CA PRO A 3 -10.51 -13.88 7.16
C PRO A 3 -9.48 -12.75 7.11
N ASP A 4 -8.87 -12.46 8.27
CA ASP A 4 -7.75 -11.52 8.34
C ASP A 4 -6.67 -11.95 7.34
N VAL A 5 -6.16 -10.98 6.60
CA VAL A 5 -5.06 -11.20 5.67
C VAL A 5 -3.78 -11.35 6.48
N ASP A 6 -3.17 -12.52 6.43
CA ASP A 6 -1.87 -12.73 7.09
C ASP A 6 -0.74 -12.18 6.21
N VAL A 7 -0.42 -10.90 6.40
CA VAL A 7 0.75 -10.26 5.76
C VAL A 7 1.99 -10.53 6.63
N PRO A 8 3.00 -11.26 6.13
CA PRO A 8 4.15 -11.62 6.94
C PRO A 8 5.00 -10.38 7.28
N LEU A 9 5.38 -10.29 8.55
CA LEU A 9 6.42 -9.38 9.03
C LEU A 9 7.79 -9.98 8.67
N LEU A 10 8.53 -9.29 7.81
CA LEU A 10 9.88 -9.71 7.39
C LEU A 10 10.90 -8.65 7.81
N SER A 11 12.11 -9.06 8.18
CA SER A 11 13.19 -8.12 8.44
C SER A 11 14.56 -8.76 8.20
N ASP A 12 15.52 -7.94 7.76
CA ASP A 12 16.94 -8.29 7.66
C ASP A 12 17.80 -7.68 8.79
N GLY A 13 17.15 -7.02 9.77
CA GLY A 13 17.81 -6.29 10.86
C GLY A 13 18.10 -4.80 10.56
N VAL A 14 17.88 -4.35 9.32
CA VAL A 14 17.98 -2.93 8.90
C VAL A 14 16.63 -2.40 8.43
N VAL A 15 15.93 -3.19 7.61
CA VAL A 15 14.60 -2.89 7.07
C VAL A 15 13.58 -3.85 7.67
N THR A 16 12.39 -3.34 7.95
CA THR A 16 11.23 -4.15 8.33
C THR A 16 10.16 -3.98 7.27
N LEU A 17 9.69 -5.08 6.70
CA LEU A 17 8.54 -5.10 5.80
C LEU A 17 7.32 -5.56 6.59
N ARG A 18 6.27 -4.75 6.56
CA ARG A 18 5.04 -4.96 7.34
C ARG A 18 3.80 -4.73 6.48
N GLU A 19 2.66 -5.10 7.04
CA GLU A 19 1.36 -4.68 6.54
C GLU A 19 1.26 -3.14 6.42
N ARG A 20 0.56 -2.67 5.38
CA ARG A 20 0.15 -1.27 5.27
C ARG A 20 -0.98 -0.98 6.24
N ARG A 21 -0.92 0.15 6.91
CA ARG A 21 -1.93 0.61 7.88
C ARG A 21 -2.45 1.98 7.47
N LEU A 22 -3.61 2.36 7.99
CA LEU A 22 -4.19 3.68 7.69
C LEU A 22 -3.27 4.84 8.08
N ASP A 23 -2.38 4.63 9.05
CA ASP A 23 -1.34 5.62 9.41
C ASP A 23 -0.34 5.89 8.27
N ASP A 24 -0.27 5.03 7.24
CA ASP A 24 0.57 5.21 6.05
C ASP A 24 -0.09 6.09 4.97
N VAL A 25 -1.34 6.53 5.15
CA VAL A 25 -2.11 7.29 4.13
C VAL A 25 -1.36 8.53 3.66
N ASP A 26 -0.78 9.31 4.58
CA ASP A 26 -0.09 10.55 4.23
C ASP A 26 1.15 10.28 3.39
N GLU A 27 1.92 9.24 3.74
CA GLU A 27 3.14 8.88 3.03
C GLU A 27 2.85 8.28 1.65
N VAL A 28 1.85 7.38 1.55
CA VAL A 28 1.38 6.87 0.26
C VAL A 28 0.86 8.00 -0.62
N THR A 29 0.08 8.92 -0.06
CA THR A 29 -0.42 10.09 -0.80
C THR A 29 0.74 10.93 -1.33
N ARG A 30 1.76 11.19 -0.51
CA ARG A 30 2.95 11.95 -0.88
C ARG A 30 3.72 11.26 -2.01
N MET A 31 3.97 9.95 -1.89
CA MET A 31 4.69 9.16 -2.91
C MET A 31 3.93 9.10 -4.23
N CYS A 32 2.62 8.87 -4.20
CA CYS A 32 1.79 8.80 -5.41
C CYS A 32 1.57 10.17 -6.07
N ARG A 33 1.84 11.28 -5.36
CA ARG A 33 1.85 12.64 -5.92
C ARG A 33 3.18 13.05 -6.52
N ASP A 34 4.26 12.29 -6.28
CA ASP A 34 5.56 12.57 -6.87
C ASP A 34 5.46 12.50 -8.42
N PRO A 35 5.75 13.59 -9.14
CA PRO A 35 5.71 13.59 -10.60
C PRO A 35 6.61 12.55 -11.25
N GLU A 36 7.74 12.21 -10.61
CA GLU A 36 8.64 11.16 -11.11
C GLU A 36 7.98 9.78 -10.97
N SER A 37 7.30 9.52 -9.85
CA SER A 37 6.52 8.30 -9.66
C SER A 37 5.34 8.22 -10.65
N GLN A 38 4.61 9.31 -10.85
CA GLN A 38 3.47 9.36 -11.78
C GLN A 38 3.88 9.15 -13.24
N ARG A 39 5.10 9.54 -13.60
CA ARG A 39 5.64 9.31 -14.95
C ARG A 39 5.75 7.82 -15.30
N TRP A 40 5.99 6.96 -14.31
CA TRP A 40 6.30 5.55 -14.52
C TRP A 40 5.25 4.57 -13.95
N THR A 41 4.26 5.07 -13.23
CA THR A 41 3.19 4.25 -12.62
C THR A 41 1.82 4.64 -13.15
N THR A 42 0.80 3.85 -12.82
CA THR A 42 -0.60 4.01 -13.28
C THR A 42 -1.54 4.51 -12.19
N VAL A 43 -0.98 5.16 -11.14
CA VAL A 43 -1.80 5.73 -10.07
C VAL A 43 -2.73 6.83 -10.62
N PRO A 44 -3.92 7.04 -10.03
CA PRO A 44 -4.79 8.15 -10.41
C PRO A 44 -4.07 9.51 -10.34
N VAL A 45 -4.40 10.40 -11.28
CA VAL A 45 -3.91 11.80 -11.29
C VAL A 45 -5.11 12.74 -11.48
N PRO A 46 -5.41 13.62 -10.49
CA PRO A 46 -4.68 13.83 -9.23
C PRO A 46 -4.89 12.66 -8.24
N TYR A 47 -3.83 12.29 -7.50
CA TYR A 47 -3.92 11.32 -6.41
C TYR A 47 -4.34 12.02 -5.11
N THR A 48 -5.32 11.47 -4.39
CA THR A 48 -5.92 12.07 -3.18
C THR A 48 -5.79 11.16 -1.95
N PRO A 49 -5.86 11.70 -0.72
CA PRO A 49 -5.85 10.86 0.49
C PRO A 49 -6.92 9.75 0.48
N PRO A 50 -8.17 9.98 0.01
CA PRO A 50 -9.14 8.91 -0.16
C PRO A 50 -8.71 7.78 -1.11
N ASP A 51 -7.90 8.08 -2.14
CA ASP A 51 -7.34 7.04 -3.02
C ASP A 51 -6.35 6.15 -2.24
N ALA A 52 -5.54 6.76 -1.36
CA ALA A 52 -4.61 6.06 -0.50
C ALA A 52 -5.35 5.22 0.57
N GLU A 53 -6.36 5.79 1.21
CA GLU A 53 -7.22 5.08 2.18
C GLU A 53 -7.85 3.84 1.52
N ARG A 54 -8.46 4.00 0.34
CA ARG A 54 -9.04 2.89 -0.42
C ARG A 54 -7.98 1.85 -0.80
N PHE A 55 -6.81 2.30 -1.24
CA PHE A 55 -5.72 1.38 -1.60
C PHE A 55 -5.28 0.54 -0.40
N ILE A 56 -5.11 1.15 0.77
CA ILE A 56 -4.67 0.49 2.00
C ILE A 56 -5.76 -0.41 2.58
N ALA A 57 -7.01 0.05 2.65
CA ALA A 57 -8.10 -0.66 3.31
C ALA A 57 -8.74 -1.76 2.44
N GLU A 58 -8.72 -1.60 1.12
CA GLU A 58 -9.46 -2.49 0.21
C GLU A 58 -8.54 -3.21 -0.78
N ILE A 59 -7.79 -2.45 -1.58
CA ILE A 59 -7.07 -3.00 -2.74
C ILE A 59 -5.89 -3.86 -2.31
N SER A 60 -5.06 -3.37 -1.38
CA SER A 60 -3.89 -4.10 -0.90
C SER A 60 -4.30 -5.40 -0.18
N PRO A 61 -5.25 -5.41 0.77
CA PRO A 61 -5.73 -6.65 1.39
C PRO A 61 -6.39 -7.61 0.39
N ALA A 62 -7.15 -7.10 -0.59
CA ALA A 62 -7.73 -7.94 -1.64
C ALA A 62 -6.65 -8.64 -2.47
N GLY A 63 -5.60 -7.90 -2.86
CA GLY A 63 -4.48 -8.45 -3.62
C GLY A 63 -3.76 -9.60 -2.90
N TRP A 64 -3.60 -9.48 -1.58
CA TRP A 64 -3.09 -10.56 -0.74
C TRP A 64 -4.06 -11.75 -0.66
N ARG A 65 -5.36 -11.54 -0.41
CA ARG A 65 -6.35 -12.64 -0.34
C ARG A 65 -6.45 -13.41 -1.65
N GLU A 66 -6.40 -12.68 -2.76
CA GLU A 66 -6.57 -13.22 -4.11
C GLU A 66 -5.24 -13.68 -4.72
N GLN A 67 -4.12 -13.47 -4.02
CA GLN A 67 -2.77 -13.80 -4.47
C GLN A 67 -2.40 -13.13 -5.82
N THR A 68 -2.93 -11.94 -6.08
CA THR A 68 -2.68 -11.16 -7.29
C THR A 68 -1.60 -10.09 -7.08
N SER A 69 -1.36 -9.68 -5.83
CA SER A 69 -0.27 -8.77 -5.47
C SER A 69 0.11 -8.90 -3.99
N HIS A 70 1.40 -8.85 -3.69
CA HIS A 70 1.95 -8.93 -2.33
C HIS A 70 2.74 -7.66 -2.05
N GLY A 71 2.07 -6.68 -1.45
CA GLY A 71 2.66 -5.38 -1.14
C GLY A 71 2.90 -5.19 0.35
N TRP A 72 4.02 -4.54 0.68
CA TRP A 72 4.39 -4.15 2.05
C TRP A 72 4.56 -2.64 2.18
N ALA A 73 4.57 -2.16 3.43
CA ALA A 73 5.16 -0.90 3.85
C ALA A 73 6.49 -1.16 4.57
N ILE A 74 7.33 -0.11 4.62
CA ILE A 74 8.55 -0.05 5.43
C ILE A 74 8.24 0.71 6.72
#